data_AF-I6U7A1-F1
#
_entry.id   AF-I6U7A1-F1
#
_cell.length_a   1.000
_cell.length_b   1.000
_cell.length_c   1.000
_cell.angle_alpha   90.00
_cell.angle_beta   90.00
_cell.angle_gamma   90.00
#
_symmetry.space_group_name_H-M   'P 1'
#
loop_
_entity.id
_entity.type
_entity.pdbx_description
1 polymer ?
#
loop_
_entity_poly.entity_id
_entity_poly.type
_entity_poly.pdbx_seq_one_letter_code
_entity_poly.pdbx_strand_id
1 'polypeptide(L)'
;MSEIRFKIRDYLKAITGLLLVIWLFKGWLGLEKYNEYMVWAIIGLIVIVEVLGVGRWFGVTLSGIIFSLAKAAFLISLFLFVGKWLGIPEDFPVTSKMAFAYFVVLSIAGILVGGIETPRIRKKEDIIPKVEKKAYEFNDLDFGDVKVRGEGKAYPLKFGRKRVGWAIEGSVEVEAQTPLGSIRRKLISPVVIWTSQDIKGRKVTANENFVRTVEALLHQKSLRVREDEVALDLGILKVYDSDNYTYVKMPFLEIVDTPSGSEVKIGPLKIRDGRPRKIDEEMVTIEELRNGFRLTKIGSNLRIKTEDYDIEIENDKISYRSGSEKLTIAEDYVAISSNGISVSVGKDYAKLRIEDSIISARNGVVKIRIGGKTYTLNSREAYKKVIEKAKDIVKIEGEEVIEGLGIDRTRVRRKIKELVEELMNYLGGN
;
A
#
# COMPACT_ATOMS: atom_id res chain seq x y z
N MET A 1 -14.28 13.50 27.23
CA MET A 1 -15.70 13.45 26.82
C MET A 1 -15.97 12.50 25.64
N SER A 2 -15.08 12.37 24.65
CA SER A 2 -15.29 11.48 23.49
C SER A 2 -15.27 9.98 23.82
N GLU A 3 -14.39 9.50 24.70
CA GLU A 3 -14.28 8.07 25.03
C GLU A 3 -15.53 7.52 25.75
N ILE A 4 -16.11 8.29 26.67
CA ILE A 4 -17.32 7.92 27.40
C ILE A 4 -18.50 7.77 26.42
N ARG A 5 -18.65 8.71 25.48
CA ARG A 5 -19.68 8.67 24.44
C ARG A 5 -19.61 7.40 23.59
N PHE A 6 -18.41 6.96 23.20
CA PHE A 6 -18.25 5.75 22.38
C PHE A 6 -18.44 4.47 23.19
N LYS A 7 -18.01 4.44 24.46
CA LYS A 7 -18.33 3.33 25.36
C LYS A 7 -19.84 3.20 25.56
N ILE A 8 -20.54 4.32 25.83
CA ILE A 8 -22.01 4.35 25.93
C ILE A 8 -22.66 3.83 24.65
N ARG A 9 -22.17 4.24 23.47
CA ARG A 9 -22.65 3.74 22.18
C ARG A 9 -22.51 2.22 22.06
N ASP A 10 -21.35 1.67 22.43
CA ASP A 10 -21.10 0.23 22.31
C ASP A 10 -21.96 -0.58 23.28
N TYR A 11 -22.20 -0.07 24.50
CA TYR A 11 -23.21 -0.64 25.41
C TYR A 11 -24.62 -0.56 24.83
N LEU A 12 -25.02 0.58 24.27
CA LEU A 12 -26.34 0.75 23.66
C LEU A 12 -26.53 -0.19 22.47
N LYS A 13 -25.50 -0.45 21.66
CA LYS A 13 -25.55 -1.47 20.60
C LYS A 13 -25.81 -2.87 21.14
N ALA A 14 -25.12 -3.25 22.22
CA ALA A 14 -25.34 -4.53 22.87
C ALA A 14 -26.78 -4.64 23.38
N ILE A 15 -27.30 -3.57 23.99
CA ILE A 15 -28.70 -3.47 24.43
C ILE A 15 -29.67 -3.54 23.24
N THR A 16 -29.42 -2.85 22.13
CA THR A 16 -30.25 -2.95 20.91
C THR A 16 -30.26 -4.37 20.37
N GLY A 17 -29.12 -5.04 20.33
CA GLY A 17 -29.01 -6.43 19.89
C GLY A 17 -29.79 -7.38 20.81
N LEU A 18 -29.66 -7.22 22.12
CA LEU A 18 -30.43 -7.98 23.10
C LEU A 18 -31.93 -7.75 22.94
N LEU A 19 -32.35 -6.50 22.74
CA LEU A 19 -33.76 -6.15 22.57
C LEU A 19 -34.34 -6.72 21.26
N LEU A 20 -33.55 -6.77 20.18
CA LEU A 20 -33.94 -7.46 18.94
C LEU A 20 -34.16 -8.96 19.15
N VAL A 21 -33.31 -9.61 19.95
CA VAL A 21 -33.47 -11.03 20.31
C VAL A 21 -34.75 -11.23 21.14
N ILE A 22 -34.94 -10.42 22.19
CA ILE A 22 -36.17 -10.47 23.02
C ILE A 22 -37.41 -10.27 22.15
N TRP A 23 -37.37 -9.31 21.23
CA TRP A 23 -38.48 -9.03 20.32
C TRP A 23 -38.76 -10.19 19.36
N LEU A 24 -37.72 -10.88 18.86
CA LEU A 24 -37.88 -12.06 18.00
C LEU A 24 -38.54 -13.23 18.75
N PHE A 25 -38.24 -13.39 20.04
CA PHE A 25 -38.84 -14.41 20.91
C PHE A 25 -40.07 -13.93 21.70
N LYS A 26 -40.66 -12.77 21.34
CA LYS A 26 -41.75 -12.15 22.11
C LYS A 26 -42.96 -13.07 22.36
N GLY A 27 -43.29 -13.94 21.41
CA GLY A 27 -44.41 -14.89 21.55
C GLY A 27 -44.13 -15.93 22.63
N TRP A 28 -42.90 -16.48 22.66
CA TRP A 28 -42.49 -17.46 23.68
C TRP A 28 -42.35 -16.83 25.07
N LEU A 29 -42.04 -15.54 25.12
CA LEU A 29 -41.90 -14.78 26.36
C LEU A 29 -43.22 -14.15 26.84
N GLY A 30 -44.33 -14.31 26.10
CA GLY A 30 -45.62 -13.69 26.43
C GLY A 30 -45.63 -12.16 26.36
N LEU A 31 -44.72 -11.56 25.59
CA LEU A 31 -44.52 -10.11 25.46
C LEU A 31 -45.29 -9.47 24.30
N GLU A 32 -46.23 -10.20 23.69
CA GLU A 32 -46.97 -9.76 22.50
C GLU A 32 -47.73 -8.43 22.75
N LYS A 33 -48.26 -8.23 23.95
CA LYS A 33 -48.95 -7.01 24.37
C LYS A 33 -48.05 -5.76 24.35
N TYR A 34 -46.73 -5.94 24.40
CA TYR A 34 -45.74 -4.86 24.39
C TYR A 34 -45.05 -4.68 23.05
N ASN A 35 -45.50 -5.39 22.01
CA ASN A 35 -44.84 -5.44 20.72
C ASN A 35 -44.60 -4.07 20.09
N GLU A 36 -45.59 -3.19 20.10
CA GLU A 36 -45.45 -1.83 19.56
C GLU A 36 -44.39 -1.02 20.32
N TYR A 37 -44.40 -1.07 21.65
CA TYR A 37 -43.41 -0.38 22.49
C TYR A 37 -42.00 -0.91 22.26
N MET A 38 -41.84 -2.22 22.05
CA MET A 38 -40.55 -2.82 21.71
C MET A 38 -40.04 -2.35 20.34
N VAL A 39 -40.93 -2.27 19.34
CA VAL A 39 -40.59 -1.75 18.00
C VAL A 39 -40.12 -0.29 18.10
N TRP A 40 -40.83 0.57 18.84
CA TRP A 40 -40.43 1.95 19.10
C TRP A 40 -39.09 2.05 19.83
N ALA A 41 -38.87 1.24 20.85
CA ALA A 41 -37.63 1.22 21.62
C ALA A 41 -36.44 0.80 20.73
N ILE A 42 -36.61 -0.20 19.86
CA ILE A 42 -35.59 -0.62 18.90
C ILE A 42 -35.27 0.53 17.93
N ILE A 43 -36.30 1.17 17.35
CA ILE A 43 -36.13 2.31 16.44
C ILE A 43 -35.39 3.46 17.13
N GLY A 44 -35.82 3.84 18.33
CA GLY A 44 -35.19 4.90 19.11
C GLY A 44 -33.72 4.59 19.42
N LEU A 45 -33.42 3.35 19.83
CA LEU A 45 -32.05 2.92 20.08
C LEU A 45 -31.18 2.93 18.81
N ILE A 46 -31.71 2.51 17.65
CA ILE A 46 -30.99 2.59 16.38
C ILE A 46 -30.59 4.04 16.08
N VAL A 47 -31.51 4.99 16.23
CA VAL A 47 -31.23 6.42 16.02
C VAL A 47 -30.17 6.92 16.98
N ILE A 48 -30.32 6.66 18.28
CA ILE A 48 -29.38 7.11 19.31
C ILE A 48 -27.98 6.52 19.08
N VAL A 49 -27.88 5.22 18.78
CA VAL A 49 -26.61 4.53 18.51
C VAL A 49 -25.89 5.12 17.31
N GLU A 50 -26.62 5.43 16.24
CA GLU A 50 -26.00 6.01 15.06
C GLU A 50 -25.56 7.46 15.34
N VAL A 51 -26.42 8.29 15.94
CA VAL A 51 -26.11 9.69 16.26
C VAL A 51 -24.92 9.80 17.22
N LEU A 52 -24.85 8.93 18.24
CA LEU A 52 -23.68 8.85 19.13
C LEU A 52 -22.40 8.43 18.40
N GLY A 53 -22.52 7.80 17.24
CA GLY A 53 -21.43 7.44 16.35
C GLY A 53 -20.83 8.57 15.52
N VAL A 54 -21.53 9.69 15.41
CA VAL A 54 -21.09 10.85 14.63
C VAL A 54 -19.76 11.39 15.18
N GLY A 55 -18.81 11.65 14.29
CA GLY A 55 -17.55 12.31 14.63
C GLY A 55 -16.45 11.42 15.23
N ARG A 56 -16.53 10.10 15.01
CA ARG A 56 -15.44 9.16 15.32
C ARG A 56 -14.13 9.48 14.57
N TRP A 57 -14.20 10.21 13.44
CA TRP A 57 -13.06 10.45 12.54
C TRP A 57 -12.62 11.92 12.43
N PHE A 58 -13.54 12.88 12.24
CA PHE A 58 -13.20 14.30 11.99
C PHE A 58 -13.89 15.31 12.93
N GLY A 59 -14.51 14.83 14.03
CA GLY A 59 -15.37 15.67 14.87
C GLY A 59 -16.84 15.65 14.41
N VAL A 60 -17.73 16.26 15.19
CA VAL A 60 -19.17 16.29 14.87
C VAL A 60 -19.39 17.38 13.81
N THR A 61 -19.56 16.97 12.55
CA THR A 61 -19.95 17.86 11.44
C THR A 61 -21.45 17.75 11.18
N LEU A 62 -22.08 18.79 10.63
CA LEU A 62 -23.51 18.77 10.29
C LEU A 62 -23.78 17.67 9.25
N SER A 63 -22.93 17.60 8.22
CA SER A 63 -22.88 16.48 7.26
C SER A 63 -22.80 15.11 7.94
N GLY A 64 -21.96 14.95 8.97
CA GLY A 64 -21.82 13.72 9.73
C GLY A 64 -23.09 13.33 10.49
N ILE A 65 -23.81 14.32 11.06
CA ILE A 65 -25.11 14.09 11.70
C ILE A 65 -26.14 13.64 10.66
N ILE A 66 -26.21 14.32 9.52
CA ILE A 66 -27.14 13.99 8.43
C ILE A 66 -26.90 12.58 7.91
N PHE A 67 -25.64 12.19 7.63
CA PHE A 67 -25.31 10.83 7.20
C PHE A 67 -25.61 9.77 8.26
N SER A 68 -25.44 10.10 9.54
CA SER A 68 -25.82 9.20 10.62
C SER A 68 -27.32 8.97 10.69
N LEU A 69 -28.12 10.02 10.52
CA LEU A 69 -29.58 9.90 10.45
C LEU A 69 -30.01 9.12 9.20
N ALA A 70 -29.34 9.32 8.06
CA ALA A 70 -29.57 8.53 6.86
C ALA A 70 -29.33 7.03 7.14
N LYS A 71 -28.20 6.70 7.77
CA LYS A 71 -27.86 5.32 8.15
C LYS A 71 -28.88 4.73 9.14
N ALA A 72 -29.34 5.49 10.12
CA ALA A 72 -30.40 5.06 11.02
C ALA A 72 -31.70 4.75 10.24
N ALA A 73 -32.11 5.63 9.33
CA ALA A 73 -33.29 5.44 8.49
C ALA A 73 -33.18 4.17 7.62
N PHE A 74 -31.99 3.87 7.10
CA PHE A 74 -31.74 2.62 6.36
C PHE A 74 -31.88 1.38 7.25
N LEU A 75 -31.29 1.39 8.44
CA LEU A 75 -31.39 0.27 9.39
C LEU A 75 -32.83 0.05 9.87
N ILE A 76 -33.57 1.14 10.12
CA ILE A 76 -34.99 1.11 10.44
C ILE A 76 -35.78 0.53 9.26
N SER A 77 -35.48 0.94 8.02
CA SER A 77 -36.13 0.38 6.84
C SER A 77 -35.95 -1.13 6.73
N LEU A 78 -34.72 -1.63 6.93
CA LEU A 78 -34.41 -3.06 6.92
C LEU A 78 -35.14 -3.80 8.06
N PHE A 79 -35.08 -3.24 9.27
CA PHE A 79 -35.78 -3.79 10.43
C PHE A 79 -37.28 -3.89 10.20
N LEU A 80 -37.92 -2.83 9.69
CA LEU A 80 -39.35 -2.81 9.38
C LEU A 80 -39.70 -3.75 8.21
N PHE A 81 -38.81 -3.88 7.23
CA PHE A 81 -39.02 -4.76 6.07
C PHE A 81 -39.03 -6.24 6.49
N VAL A 82 -38.01 -6.67 7.24
CA VAL A 82 -37.94 -8.03 7.79
C VAL A 82 -39.02 -8.22 8.86
N GLY A 83 -39.22 -7.21 9.70
CA GLY A 83 -40.13 -7.28 10.82
C GLY A 83 -41.61 -7.34 10.43
N LYS A 84 -41.97 -6.92 9.21
CA LYS A 84 -43.30 -7.18 8.65
C LYS A 84 -43.66 -8.68 8.67
N TRP A 85 -42.68 -9.56 8.50
CA TRP A 85 -42.86 -11.01 8.55
C TRP A 85 -42.84 -11.56 9.99
N LEU A 86 -42.37 -10.78 10.96
CA LEU A 86 -42.20 -11.14 12.36
C LEU A 86 -43.23 -10.46 13.27
N GLY A 87 -44.33 -9.98 12.69
CA GLY A 87 -45.45 -9.38 13.42
C GLY A 87 -45.14 -7.99 13.96
N ILE A 88 -44.67 -7.06 13.13
CA ILE A 88 -44.82 -5.62 13.41
C ILE A 88 -46.31 -5.26 13.33
N PRO A 89 -46.84 -4.36 14.19
CA PRO A 89 -48.23 -3.93 14.12
C PRO A 89 -48.63 -3.45 12.72
N GLU A 90 -49.80 -3.85 12.24
CA GLU A 90 -50.24 -3.54 10.86
C GLU A 90 -50.41 -2.03 10.62
N ASP A 91 -50.87 -1.30 11.65
CA ASP A 91 -51.07 0.16 11.62
C ASP A 91 -49.85 0.95 12.12
N PHE A 92 -48.64 0.36 12.12
CA PHE A 92 -47.46 1.07 12.58
C PHE A 92 -47.21 2.31 11.70
N PRO A 93 -47.05 3.51 12.28
CA PRO A 93 -47.12 4.78 11.54
C PRO A 93 -45.94 5.00 10.58
N VAL A 94 -44.87 4.20 10.70
CA VAL A 94 -43.69 4.28 9.84
C VAL A 94 -43.57 3.00 9.02
N THR A 95 -43.60 3.13 7.70
CA THR A 95 -43.41 1.98 6.80
C THR A 95 -41.94 1.82 6.40
N SER A 96 -41.54 0.60 6.04
CA SER A 96 -40.19 0.34 5.53
C SER A 96 -39.84 1.17 4.29
N LYS A 97 -40.81 1.40 3.40
CA LYS A 97 -40.67 2.26 2.21
C LYS A 97 -40.43 3.73 2.58
N MET A 98 -41.17 4.24 3.56
CA MET A 98 -41.03 5.61 4.06
C MET A 98 -39.66 5.84 4.72
N ALA A 99 -39.21 4.90 5.55
CA ALA A 99 -37.87 4.93 6.13
C ALA A 99 -36.76 4.86 5.07
N PHE A 100 -36.96 4.09 4.00
CA PHE A 100 -36.03 4.04 2.87
C PHE A 100 -35.99 5.38 2.10
N ALA A 101 -37.14 6.00 1.86
CA ALA A 101 -37.21 7.31 1.24
C ALA A 101 -36.45 8.38 2.06
N TYR A 102 -36.59 8.35 3.39
CA TYR A 102 -35.80 9.21 4.27
C TYR A 102 -34.31 8.95 4.18
N PHE A 103 -33.88 7.69 4.08
CA PHE A 103 -32.47 7.36 3.83
C PHE A 103 -31.97 7.99 2.53
N VAL A 104 -32.72 7.88 1.43
CA VAL A 104 -32.33 8.46 0.12
C VAL A 104 -32.23 9.98 0.20
N VAL A 105 -33.25 10.64 0.73
CA VAL A 105 -33.29 12.11 0.85
C VAL A 105 -32.17 12.62 1.76
N LEU A 106 -31.97 12.01 2.93
CA LEU A 106 -30.90 12.39 3.85
C LEU A 106 -29.51 12.09 3.28
N SER A 107 -29.34 11.04 2.47
CA SER A 107 -28.07 10.77 1.80
C SER A 107 -27.74 11.85 0.77
N ILE A 108 -28.71 12.26 -0.05
CA ILE A 108 -28.54 13.35 -1.02
C ILE A 108 -28.26 14.67 -0.27
N ALA A 109 -29.03 14.98 0.77
CA ALA A 109 -28.79 16.16 1.61
C ALA A 109 -27.41 16.12 2.28
N GLY A 110 -26.98 14.96 2.76
CA GLY A 110 -25.66 14.74 3.33
C GLY A 110 -24.53 14.98 2.33
N ILE A 111 -24.71 14.58 1.07
CA ILE A 111 -23.75 14.85 -0.02
C ILE A 111 -23.72 16.34 -0.36
N LEU A 112 -24.88 17.00 -0.47
CA LEU A 112 -24.96 18.44 -0.79
C LEU A 112 -24.36 19.30 0.32
N VAL A 113 -24.70 19.03 1.57
CA VAL A 113 -24.12 19.70 2.75
C VAL A 113 -22.64 19.32 2.88
N GLY A 114 -22.28 18.07 2.65
CA GLY A 114 -20.90 17.60 2.61
C GLY A 114 -20.06 18.24 1.51
N GLY A 115 -20.63 18.67 0.39
CA GLY A 115 -19.94 19.44 -0.65
C GLY A 115 -19.70 20.91 -0.28
N ILE A 116 -20.44 21.44 0.68
CA ILE A 116 -20.32 22.82 1.20
C ILE A 116 -19.50 22.84 2.51
N GLU A 117 -19.58 21.76 3.30
CA GLU A 117 -18.86 21.53 4.57
C GLU A 117 -17.67 20.58 4.46
N THR A 118 -17.33 20.05 3.29
CA THR A 118 -15.93 19.68 3.08
C THR A 118 -15.19 20.95 3.44
N PRO A 119 -14.30 20.94 4.45
CA PRO A 119 -13.31 21.97 4.46
C PRO A 119 -12.73 21.86 3.05
N ARG A 120 -12.94 22.88 2.21
CA ARG A 120 -11.96 23.21 1.19
C ARG A 120 -10.65 22.95 1.91
N ILE A 121 -9.84 22.03 1.42
CA ILE A 121 -8.48 21.80 1.89
C ILE A 121 -7.80 23.16 1.77
N ARG A 122 -7.99 24.03 2.77
CA ARG A 122 -7.63 25.45 2.72
C ARG A 122 -6.21 25.61 3.24
N LYS A 123 -5.70 24.60 3.95
CA LYS A 123 -4.33 24.54 4.43
C LYS A 123 -3.76 23.16 4.16
N LYS A 124 -2.63 23.16 3.45
CA LYS A 124 -1.76 21.99 3.22
C LYS A 124 -1.39 21.26 4.53
N GLU A 125 -1.50 21.97 5.66
CA GLU A 125 -1.20 21.55 7.03
C GLU A 125 -2.08 20.43 7.59
N ASP A 126 -3.32 20.24 7.09
CA ASP A 126 -4.24 19.21 7.64
C ASP A 126 -3.99 17.80 7.06
N ILE A 127 -3.16 17.67 6.02
CA ILE A 127 -2.79 16.39 5.40
C ILE A 127 -1.45 15.87 5.97
N ILE A 128 -0.80 16.63 6.86
CA ILE A 128 0.53 16.29 7.36
C ILE A 128 0.44 15.67 8.77
N PRO A 129 1.07 14.49 9.00
CA PRO A 129 1.10 13.87 10.32
C PRO A 129 1.74 14.80 11.36
N LYS A 130 1.10 14.92 12.53
CA LYS A 130 1.59 15.71 13.66
C LYS A 130 2.40 14.84 14.61
N VAL A 131 3.50 15.39 15.12
CA VAL A 131 4.35 14.70 16.10
C VAL A 131 3.82 15.02 17.51
N GLU A 132 3.55 14.00 18.32
CA GLU A 132 3.16 14.25 19.70
C GLU A 132 4.35 14.75 20.54
N LYS A 133 4.08 15.69 21.46
CA LYS A 133 5.05 16.18 22.44
C LYS A 133 5.37 15.18 23.57
N LYS A 134 4.95 13.92 23.43
CA LYS A 134 5.23 12.85 24.40
C LYS A 134 6.28 11.93 23.79
N ALA A 135 7.32 11.62 24.55
CA ALA A 135 8.37 10.70 24.13
C ALA A 135 8.31 9.41 24.96
N TYR A 136 8.73 8.33 24.34
CA TYR A 136 8.89 7.01 24.94
C TYR A 136 10.30 6.50 24.66
N GLU A 137 10.83 5.66 25.53
CA GLU A 137 12.11 4.98 25.30
C GLU A 137 12.04 4.10 24.06
N PHE A 138 13.02 4.22 23.17
CA PHE A 138 13.19 3.41 21.99
C PHE A 138 14.39 2.48 22.18
N ASN A 139 14.19 1.19 21.92
CA ASN A 139 15.23 0.16 21.88
C ASN A 139 15.16 -0.50 20.49
N ASP A 140 14.73 -1.75 20.44
CA ASP A 140 14.61 -2.49 19.19
C ASP A 140 13.16 -2.71 18.76
N LEU A 141 12.94 -2.83 17.45
CA LEU A 141 11.69 -3.27 16.84
C LEU A 141 11.97 -4.39 15.84
N ASP A 142 11.15 -5.44 15.90
CA ASP A 142 11.24 -6.61 15.02
C ASP A 142 9.97 -6.71 14.18
N PHE A 143 10.14 -6.71 12.86
CA PHE A 143 9.10 -6.85 11.84
C PHE A 143 9.29 -8.13 10.99
N GLY A 144 9.93 -9.16 11.58
CA GLY A 144 10.30 -10.42 10.93
C GLY A 144 11.65 -10.29 10.23
N ASP A 145 11.62 -10.30 8.89
CA ASP A 145 12.84 -10.19 8.06
C ASP A 145 13.46 -8.79 8.10
N VAL A 146 12.79 -7.80 8.72
CA VAL A 146 13.30 -6.45 8.92
C VAL A 146 13.36 -6.15 10.40
N LYS A 147 14.56 -5.85 10.89
CA LYS A 147 14.83 -5.48 12.28
C LYS A 147 15.35 -4.06 12.33
N VAL A 148 14.80 -3.28 13.26
CA VAL A 148 15.28 -1.95 13.57
C VAL A 148 15.94 -2.04 14.94
N ARG A 149 17.27 -1.92 14.96
CA ARG A 149 18.07 -1.95 16.18
C ARG A 149 18.47 -0.55 16.57
N GLY A 150 18.52 -0.27 17.85
CA GLY A 150 18.98 1.04 18.30
C GLY A 150 18.56 1.42 19.69
N GLU A 151 18.86 2.66 20.03
CA GLU A 151 18.47 3.25 21.30
C GLU A 151 18.16 4.74 21.10
N GLY A 152 17.17 5.23 21.84
CA GLY A 152 16.80 6.64 21.78
C GLY A 152 15.41 6.95 22.34
N LYS A 153 14.74 7.91 21.71
CA LYS A 153 13.39 8.34 22.06
C LYS A 153 12.46 8.23 20.86
N ALA A 154 11.31 7.61 21.06
CA ALA A 154 10.24 7.51 20.09
C ALA A 154 9.12 8.50 20.41
N TYR A 155 8.70 9.25 19.39
CA TYR A 155 7.63 10.24 19.44
C TYR A 155 6.47 9.74 18.56
N PRO A 156 5.24 9.58 19.09
CA PRO A 156 4.11 9.14 18.29
C PRO A 156 3.82 10.12 17.16
N LEU A 157 3.64 9.59 15.95
CA LEU A 157 3.09 10.33 14.82
C LEU A 157 1.60 10.09 14.74
N LYS A 158 0.81 11.16 14.69
CA LYS A 158 -0.64 11.10 14.59
C LYS A 158 -1.15 11.77 13.34
N PHE A 159 -2.10 11.10 12.70
CA PHE A 159 -2.96 11.73 11.73
C PHE A 159 -4.38 11.85 12.27
N GLY A 160 -4.88 13.08 12.39
CA GLY A 160 -6.09 13.37 13.16
C GLY A 160 -5.97 12.84 14.59
N ARG A 161 -6.71 11.77 14.90
CA ARG A 161 -6.69 11.11 16.23
C ARG A 161 -5.96 9.77 16.26
N LYS A 162 -5.58 9.21 15.11
CA LYS A 162 -5.00 7.87 15.01
C LYS A 162 -3.47 7.95 14.98
N ARG A 163 -2.79 7.06 15.72
CA ARG A 163 -1.34 6.87 15.60
C ARG A 163 -1.05 6.13 14.29
N VAL A 164 -0.10 6.65 13.53
CA VAL A 164 0.29 6.14 12.21
C VAL A 164 1.76 5.69 12.16
N GLY A 165 2.53 6.02 13.19
CA GLY A 165 3.93 5.64 13.27
C GLY A 165 4.64 6.32 14.43
N TRP A 166 5.96 6.35 14.34
CA TRP A 166 6.87 6.89 15.34
C TRP A 166 8.00 7.67 14.67
N ALA A 167 8.35 8.82 15.21
CA ALA A 167 9.60 9.51 14.89
C ALA A 167 10.64 9.17 15.96
N ILE A 168 11.82 8.75 15.54
CA ILE A 168 12.88 8.26 16.42
C ILE A 168 14.02 9.28 16.48
N GLU A 169 14.32 9.73 17.70
CA GLU A 169 15.47 10.54 18.06
C GLU A 169 16.53 9.62 18.68
N GLY A 170 17.56 9.23 17.94
CA GLY A 170 18.61 8.38 18.47
C GLY A 170 19.42 7.67 17.39
N SER A 171 20.15 6.64 17.81
CA SER A 171 20.86 5.76 16.88
C SER A 171 19.89 4.70 16.40
N VAL A 172 19.75 4.58 15.07
CA VAL A 172 18.91 3.57 14.44
C VAL A 172 19.74 2.85 13.39
N GLU A 173 19.73 1.52 13.44
CA GLU A 173 20.28 0.66 12.41
C GLU A 173 19.16 -0.24 11.89
N VAL A 174 19.00 -0.30 10.57
CA VAL A 174 18.05 -1.20 9.93
C VAL A 174 18.81 -2.37 9.36
N GLU A 175 18.36 -3.57 9.72
CA GLU A 175 18.83 -4.84 9.19
C GLU A 175 17.67 -5.51 8.45
N ALA A 176 17.84 -5.78 7.17
CA ALA A 176 16.88 -6.50 6.34
C ALA A 176 17.50 -7.78 5.79
N GLN A 177 16.85 -8.91 6.02
CA GLN A 177 17.23 -10.18 5.41
C GLN A 177 16.65 -10.25 4.00
N THR A 178 17.52 -10.57 3.03
CA THR A 178 17.15 -10.72 1.62
C THR A 178 17.71 -12.02 1.08
N PRO A 179 17.20 -12.53 -0.07
CA PRO A 179 17.80 -13.71 -0.71
C PRO A 179 19.26 -13.50 -1.14
N LEU A 180 19.73 -12.25 -1.28
CA LEU A 180 21.14 -11.92 -1.58
C LEU A 180 22.02 -11.79 -0.32
N GLY A 181 21.45 -11.90 0.87
CA GLY A 181 22.13 -11.71 2.15
C GLY A 181 21.48 -10.63 3.03
N SER A 182 22.15 -10.28 4.12
CA SER A 182 21.66 -9.25 5.05
C SER A 182 22.12 -7.86 4.62
N ILE A 183 21.18 -6.94 4.42
CA ILE A 183 21.45 -5.53 4.20
C ILE A 183 21.39 -4.82 5.56
N ARG A 184 22.48 -4.14 5.94
CA ARG A 184 22.57 -3.36 7.17
C ARG A 184 22.87 -1.91 6.87
N ARG A 185 22.11 -0.98 7.45
CA ARG A 185 22.33 0.46 7.28
C ARG A 185 22.06 1.21 8.57
N LYS A 186 23.06 1.96 9.01
CA LYS A 186 22.90 2.97 10.06
C LYS A 186 22.21 4.21 9.48
N LEU A 187 21.13 4.62 10.12
CA LEU A 187 20.32 5.76 9.72
C LEU A 187 20.64 7.00 10.56
N ILE A 188 20.46 8.17 9.95
CA ILE A 188 20.71 9.46 10.56
C ILE A 188 19.41 10.05 11.08
N SER A 189 19.35 10.33 12.38
CA SER A 189 18.19 10.98 13.01
C SER A 189 17.87 12.35 12.36
N PRO A 190 16.58 12.70 12.16
CA PRO A 190 15.38 11.95 12.56
C PRO A 190 14.98 10.85 11.56
N VAL A 191 14.64 9.68 12.13
CA VAL A 191 14.09 8.53 11.40
C VAL A 191 12.60 8.44 11.68
N VAL A 192 11.79 8.13 10.66
CA VAL A 192 10.37 7.85 10.83
C VAL A 192 10.09 6.38 10.53
N ILE A 193 9.33 5.75 11.40
CA ILE A 193 8.85 4.37 11.24
C ILE A 193 7.32 4.43 11.18
N TRP A 194 6.78 4.25 9.99
CA TRP A 194 5.35 4.11 9.72
C TRP A 194 4.96 2.66 10.01
N THR A 195 4.19 2.45 11.07
CA THR A 195 3.79 1.12 11.51
C THR A 195 2.56 1.19 12.42
N SER A 196 1.78 0.11 12.43
CA SER A 196 0.68 -0.05 13.36
C SER A 196 1.14 -0.56 14.73
N GLN A 197 2.34 -1.14 14.82
CA GLN A 197 2.92 -1.67 16.06
C GLN A 197 3.21 -0.57 17.08
N ASP A 198 2.89 -0.82 18.34
CA ASP A 198 3.19 0.08 19.46
C ASP A 198 4.62 -0.16 19.98
N ILE A 199 5.33 0.94 20.28
CA ILE A 199 6.57 0.89 21.04
C ILE A 199 6.21 0.83 22.53
N LYS A 200 6.57 -0.27 23.21
CA LYS A 200 6.28 -0.52 24.63
C LYS A 200 7.30 0.10 25.59
N GLY A 201 7.82 1.28 25.26
CA GLY A 201 8.83 1.98 26.05
C GLY A 201 8.26 2.71 27.27
N ARG A 202 9.11 2.97 28.26
CA ARG A 202 8.75 3.87 29.38
C ARG A 202 8.61 5.30 28.86
N LYS A 203 7.73 6.10 29.46
CA LYS A 203 7.59 7.52 29.09
C LYS A 203 8.84 8.27 29.54
N VAL A 204 9.43 9.06 28.65
CA VAL A 204 10.64 9.85 28.89
C VAL A 204 10.41 11.32 28.60
N THR A 205 11.35 12.17 29.05
CA THR A 205 11.30 13.61 28.81
C THR A 205 11.49 13.93 27.33
N ALA A 206 10.47 14.57 26.75
CA ALA A 206 10.45 14.96 25.35
C ALA A 206 11.42 16.11 25.06
N ASN A 207 12.05 16.07 23.89
CA ASN A 207 12.83 17.17 23.33
C ASN A 207 11.95 17.97 22.35
N GLU A 208 11.54 19.17 22.73
CA GLU A 208 10.69 20.01 21.88
C GLU A 208 11.37 20.43 20.57
N ASN A 209 12.71 20.59 20.57
CA ASN A 209 13.44 20.96 19.36
C ASN A 209 13.42 19.83 18.32
N PHE A 210 13.47 18.58 18.78
CA PHE A 210 13.32 17.42 17.91
C PHE A 210 11.93 17.39 17.24
N VAL A 211 10.87 17.59 18.04
CA VAL A 211 9.48 17.65 17.55
C VAL A 211 9.34 18.69 16.44
N ARG A 212 9.80 19.92 16.68
CA ARG A 212 9.76 21.00 15.66
C ARG A 212 10.54 20.67 14.40
N THR A 213 11.70 20.01 14.55
CA THR A 213 12.55 19.61 13.42
C THR A 213 11.85 18.56 12.56
N VAL A 214 11.25 17.54 13.17
CA VAL A 214 10.51 16.49 12.46
C VAL A 214 9.30 17.08 11.75
N GLU A 215 8.52 17.93 12.42
CA GLU A 215 7.36 18.60 11.81
C GLU A 215 7.78 19.42 10.59
N ALA A 216 8.85 20.21 10.69
CA ALA A 216 9.37 20.99 9.55
C ALA A 216 9.79 20.11 8.36
N LEU A 217 10.49 18.98 8.62
CA LEU A 217 10.94 18.06 7.57
C LEU A 217 9.78 17.32 6.90
N LEU A 218 8.77 16.87 7.67
CA LEU A 218 7.54 16.29 7.12
C LEU A 218 6.76 17.30 6.28
N HIS A 219 6.73 18.57 6.72
CA HIS A 219 6.11 19.65 5.97
C HIS A 219 6.82 19.92 4.65
N GLN A 220 8.16 19.95 4.64
CA GLN A 220 8.95 20.19 3.42
C GLN A 220 8.78 19.07 2.38
N LYS A 221 8.71 17.80 2.80
CA LYS A 221 8.51 16.66 1.89
C LYS A 221 7.13 16.63 1.24
N SER A 222 6.06 17.01 1.97
CA SER A 222 4.70 17.05 1.40
C SER A 222 4.50 18.11 0.29
N LEU A 223 5.43 19.06 0.16
CA LEU A 223 5.43 20.08 -0.89
C LEU A 223 6.05 19.61 -2.22
N ARG A 224 6.76 18.46 -2.24
CA ARG A 224 7.55 17.96 -3.39
C ARG A 224 7.06 16.62 -3.95
N VAL A 225 5.74 16.39 -4.01
CA VAL A 225 5.23 15.23 -4.76
C VAL A 225 5.46 15.48 -6.25
N ARG A 226 6.60 15.02 -6.77
CA ARG A 226 6.84 14.89 -8.22
C ARG A 226 6.01 13.70 -8.73
N GLU A 227 5.53 13.81 -9.96
CA GLU A 227 4.67 12.83 -10.64
C GLU A 227 5.30 11.41 -10.77
N ASP A 228 6.59 11.25 -10.44
CA ASP A 228 7.35 9.99 -10.55
C ASP A 228 7.67 9.29 -9.21
N GLU A 229 7.24 9.82 -8.05
CA GLU A 229 7.56 9.25 -6.73
C GLU A 229 6.51 8.25 -6.22
N VAL A 230 6.61 7.01 -6.68
CA VAL A 230 5.62 5.97 -6.36
C VAL A 230 6.13 4.95 -5.33
N ALA A 231 6.16 5.38 -4.07
CA ALA A 231 6.06 4.53 -2.87
C ALA A 231 6.11 5.42 -1.62
N LEU A 232 4.99 5.94 -1.16
CA LEU A 232 4.91 6.82 0.01
C LEU A 232 3.90 6.22 1.00
N ASP A 233 4.34 5.94 2.23
CA ASP A 233 3.46 5.54 3.33
C ASP A 233 3.30 6.72 4.27
N LEU A 234 2.21 7.47 4.10
CA LEU A 234 1.82 8.53 5.04
C LEU A 234 0.86 8.01 6.12
N GLY A 235 0.69 6.68 6.27
CA GLY A 235 -0.31 6.06 7.15
C GLY A 235 -1.79 6.27 6.73
N ILE A 236 -2.04 7.24 5.85
CA ILE A 236 -3.35 7.63 5.27
C ILE A 236 -3.30 7.46 3.75
N LEU A 237 -2.11 7.33 3.19
CA LEU A 237 -1.89 7.09 1.78
C LEU A 237 -0.78 6.05 1.81
N LYS A 238 -1.17 4.77 1.74
CA LYS A 238 -0.21 3.70 1.49
C LYS A 238 -0.15 3.56 -0.01
N VAL A 239 0.74 4.29 -0.67
CA VAL A 239 1.03 4.04 -2.08
C VAL A 239 2.22 3.11 -2.11
N TYR A 240 2.01 1.93 -2.65
CA TYR A 240 3.05 1.03 -3.08
C TYR A 240 2.82 0.79 -4.57
N ASP A 241 3.85 0.98 -5.36
CA ASP A 241 3.79 0.68 -6.78
C ASP A 241 5.02 -0.12 -7.13
N SER A 242 4.77 -1.26 -7.74
CA SER A 242 5.78 -2.17 -8.25
C SER A 242 5.48 -2.45 -9.71
N ASP A 243 6.45 -3.04 -10.38
CA ASP A 243 6.23 -3.52 -11.75
C ASP A 243 5.04 -4.51 -11.86
N ASN A 244 4.58 -5.11 -10.75
CA ASN A 244 3.58 -6.18 -10.72
C ASN A 244 2.33 -5.91 -9.88
N TYR A 245 2.24 -4.79 -9.15
CA TYR A 245 1.01 -4.36 -8.48
C TYR A 245 1.12 -2.93 -7.95
N THR A 246 -0.01 -2.22 -7.96
CA THR A 246 -0.18 -0.90 -7.36
C THR A 246 -1.18 -0.99 -6.21
N TYR A 247 -0.74 -0.71 -4.99
CA TYR A 247 -1.59 -0.63 -3.82
C TYR A 247 -1.69 0.82 -3.34
N VAL A 248 -2.90 1.38 -3.28
CA VAL A 248 -3.17 2.71 -2.75
C VAL A 248 -4.20 2.61 -1.63
N LYS A 249 -3.81 2.77 -0.37
CA LYS A 249 -4.75 2.81 0.76
C LYS A 249 -4.94 4.21 1.30
N MET A 250 -6.12 4.76 1.08
CA MET A 250 -6.67 5.98 1.68
C MET A 250 -7.83 5.69 2.64
N PRO A 251 -8.17 6.61 3.57
CA PRO A 251 -9.23 6.38 4.57
C PRO A 251 -10.57 5.96 3.99
N PHE A 252 -10.86 6.38 2.75
CA PHE A 252 -12.11 6.11 2.06
C PHE A 252 -11.91 5.52 0.67
N LEU A 253 -10.67 5.27 0.23
CA LEU A 253 -10.35 4.73 -1.09
C LEU A 253 -9.22 3.72 -0.94
N GLU A 254 -9.47 2.45 -1.21
CA GLU A 254 -8.44 1.42 -1.29
C GLU A 254 -8.40 0.90 -2.72
N ILE A 255 -7.30 1.13 -3.44
CA ILE A 255 -7.05 0.65 -4.79
C ILE A 255 -6.02 -0.48 -4.67
N VAL A 256 -6.33 -1.64 -5.20
CA VAL A 256 -5.41 -2.75 -5.40
C VAL A 256 -5.43 -3.02 -6.90
N ASP A 257 -4.35 -2.72 -7.60
CA ASP A 257 -4.20 -3.05 -9.01
C ASP A 257 -3.14 -4.13 -9.17
N THR A 258 -3.46 -5.19 -9.90
CA THR A 258 -2.56 -6.32 -10.18
C THR A 258 -2.73 -6.76 -11.62
N PRO A 259 -1.75 -7.46 -12.25
CA PRO A 259 -1.90 -8.07 -13.57
C PRO A 259 -3.11 -9.00 -13.69
N SER A 260 -3.59 -9.54 -12.56
CA SER A 260 -4.75 -10.43 -12.47
C SER A 260 -6.10 -9.71 -12.28
N GLY A 261 -6.10 -8.38 -12.14
CA GLY A 261 -7.29 -7.54 -11.96
C GLY A 261 -7.11 -6.45 -10.92
N SER A 262 -8.13 -5.59 -10.81
CA SER A 262 -8.11 -4.38 -9.97
C SER A 262 -9.30 -4.37 -8.99
N GLU A 263 -9.10 -3.94 -7.74
CA GLU A 263 -10.14 -3.70 -6.74
C GLU A 263 -10.07 -2.25 -6.30
N VAL A 264 -11.15 -1.50 -6.46
CA VAL A 264 -11.32 -0.15 -5.94
C VAL A 264 -12.43 -0.16 -4.90
N LYS A 265 -12.08 0.14 -3.66
CA LYS A 265 -13.01 0.20 -2.54
C LYS A 265 -13.19 1.64 -2.08
N ILE A 266 -14.37 2.20 -2.31
CA ILE A 266 -14.75 3.55 -1.89
C ILE A 266 -15.74 3.45 -0.72
N GLY A 267 -15.27 3.57 0.51
CA GLY A 267 -16.11 3.38 1.70
C GLY A 267 -16.77 1.98 1.73
N PRO A 268 -18.11 1.86 1.75
CA PRO A 268 -18.80 0.56 1.67
C PRO A 268 -18.88 -0.01 0.26
N LEU A 269 -18.63 0.80 -0.78
CA LEU A 269 -18.68 0.37 -2.17
C LEU A 269 -17.39 -0.35 -2.54
N LYS A 270 -17.52 -1.48 -3.22
CA LYS A 270 -16.40 -2.24 -3.80
C LYS A 270 -16.66 -2.45 -5.28
N ILE A 271 -15.74 -1.97 -6.10
CA ILE A 271 -15.72 -2.18 -7.54
C ILE A 271 -14.55 -3.11 -7.80
N ARG A 272 -14.80 -4.27 -8.40
CA ARG A 272 -13.77 -5.26 -8.69
C ARG A 272 -13.84 -5.61 -10.17
N ASP A 273 -12.69 -5.51 -10.82
CA ASP A 273 -12.47 -6.07 -12.14
C ASP A 273 -11.44 -7.21 -12.04
N GLY A 274 -11.71 -8.34 -12.66
CA GLY A 274 -10.89 -9.54 -12.56
C GLY A 274 -10.75 -10.15 -11.15
N ARG A 275 -9.60 -10.78 -10.89
CA ARG A 275 -9.26 -11.45 -9.61
C ARG A 275 -8.01 -10.84 -8.96
N PRO A 276 -8.07 -9.59 -8.47
CA PRO A 276 -6.99 -9.00 -7.68
C PRO A 276 -6.63 -9.88 -6.49
N ARG A 277 -5.33 -10.03 -6.24
CA ARG A 277 -4.77 -10.66 -5.04
C ARG A 277 -4.98 -9.70 -3.86
N LYS A 278 -5.60 -10.17 -2.78
CA LYS A 278 -5.73 -9.37 -1.56
C LYS A 278 -4.38 -9.25 -0.87
N ILE A 279 -4.02 -8.03 -0.49
CA ILE A 279 -2.86 -7.74 0.35
C ILE A 279 -3.40 -7.43 1.75
N ASP A 280 -3.55 -8.47 2.58
CA ASP A 280 -4.01 -8.35 3.97
C ASP A 280 -2.84 -8.17 4.97
N GLU A 281 -1.62 -8.02 4.46
CA GLU A 281 -0.38 -8.04 5.24
C GLU A 281 -0.02 -6.67 5.82
N GLU A 282 0.66 -6.68 6.98
CA GLU A 282 1.13 -5.47 7.63
C GLU A 282 2.25 -4.81 6.79
N MET A 283 2.09 -3.52 6.52
CA MET A 283 3.08 -2.69 5.82
C MET A 283 3.86 -1.91 6.85
N VAL A 284 5.19 -1.93 6.72
CA VAL A 284 6.12 -1.15 7.52
C VAL A 284 6.99 -0.33 6.60
N THR A 285 7.06 0.98 6.86
CA THR A 285 7.98 1.86 6.13
C THR A 285 8.90 2.57 7.11
N ILE A 286 10.21 2.45 6.88
CA ILE A 286 11.25 3.12 7.65
C ILE A 286 11.92 4.14 6.72
N GLU A 287 11.94 5.40 7.13
CA GLU A 287 12.40 6.50 6.30
C GLU A 287 13.35 7.42 7.06
N GLU A 288 14.45 7.77 6.40
CA GLU A 288 15.31 8.85 6.84
C GLU A 288 14.78 10.19 6.30
N LEU A 289 14.48 11.14 7.19
CA LEU A 289 13.88 12.39 6.76
C LEU A 289 14.86 13.32 6.03
N ARG A 290 16.18 13.13 6.22
CA ARG A 290 17.22 14.02 5.67
C ARG A 290 17.79 13.56 4.34
N ASN A 291 18.14 12.28 4.17
CA ASN A 291 18.95 11.82 3.02
C ASN A 291 18.25 10.76 2.14
N GLY A 292 16.92 10.86 1.99
CA GLY A 292 16.16 10.11 0.97
C GLY A 292 16.05 8.59 1.16
N PHE A 293 16.76 7.97 2.11
CA PHE A 293 16.64 6.53 2.38
C PHE A 293 15.22 6.16 2.82
N ARG A 294 14.65 5.14 2.19
CA ARG A 294 13.35 4.56 2.52
C ARG A 294 13.40 3.04 2.34
N LEU A 295 13.00 2.31 3.36
CA LEU A 295 12.77 0.87 3.29
C LEU A 295 11.29 0.60 3.53
N THR A 296 10.65 -0.15 2.65
CA THR A 296 9.25 -0.53 2.74
C THR A 296 9.12 -2.06 2.66
N LYS A 297 8.46 -2.66 3.64
CA LYS A 297 8.11 -4.08 3.67
C LYS A 297 6.60 -4.27 3.60
N ILE A 298 6.14 -5.17 2.74
CA ILE A 298 4.75 -5.61 2.63
C ILE A 298 4.77 -7.11 2.42
N GLY A 299 4.40 -7.88 3.45
CA GLY A 299 4.48 -9.34 3.36
C GLY A 299 5.90 -9.85 3.12
N SER A 300 6.07 -10.62 2.04
CA SER A 300 7.35 -11.09 1.51
C SER A 300 8.09 -10.06 0.66
N ASN A 301 7.44 -8.95 0.31
CA ASN A 301 8.02 -7.96 -0.60
C ASN A 301 8.78 -6.91 0.19
N LEU A 302 9.96 -6.55 -0.32
CA LEU A 302 10.86 -5.59 0.30
C LEU A 302 11.35 -4.62 -0.76
N ARG A 303 11.25 -3.32 -0.50
CA ARG A 303 11.79 -2.28 -1.35
C ARG A 303 12.70 -1.36 -0.56
N ILE A 304 13.89 -1.09 -1.07
CA ILE A 304 14.88 -0.18 -0.51
C ILE A 304 15.16 0.90 -1.55
N LYS A 305 14.74 2.13 -1.26
CA LYS A 305 14.95 3.29 -2.10
C LYS A 305 15.95 4.24 -1.45
N THR A 306 16.87 4.75 -2.25
CA THR A 306 17.82 5.79 -1.89
C THR A 306 17.78 6.89 -2.96
N GLU A 307 18.61 7.92 -2.82
CA GLU A 307 18.77 8.93 -3.88
C GLU A 307 19.45 8.35 -5.13
N ASP A 308 20.30 7.34 -4.96
CA ASP A 308 21.14 6.78 -6.02
C ASP A 308 20.53 5.53 -6.67
N TYR A 309 19.85 4.69 -5.89
CA TYR A 309 19.34 3.39 -6.34
C TYR A 309 18.03 2.97 -5.68
N ASP A 310 17.36 2.02 -6.32
CA ASP A 310 16.13 1.36 -5.89
C ASP A 310 16.28 -0.16 -6.02
N ILE A 311 16.14 -0.88 -4.91
CA ILE A 311 16.16 -2.34 -4.85
C ILE A 311 14.75 -2.80 -4.52
N GLU A 312 14.19 -3.66 -5.34
CA GLU A 312 12.90 -4.28 -5.13
C GLU A 312 13.05 -5.80 -5.12
N ILE A 313 12.48 -6.42 -4.10
CA ILE A 313 12.47 -7.87 -3.89
C ILE A 313 11.02 -8.30 -3.81
N GLU A 314 10.62 -9.16 -4.73
CA GLU A 314 9.27 -9.69 -4.84
C GLU A 314 9.32 -11.18 -5.14
N ASN A 315 8.86 -11.99 -4.19
CA ASN A 315 9.05 -13.46 -4.21
C ASN A 315 10.55 -13.79 -4.43
N ASP A 316 10.87 -14.54 -5.50
CA ASP A 316 12.24 -14.95 -5.87
C ASP A 316 12.88 -14.03 -6.93
N LYS A 317 12.31 -12.85 -7.17
CA LYS A 317 12.82 -11.86 -8.12
C LYS A 317 13.37 -10.64 -7.39
N ILE A 318 14.56 -10.24 -7.78
CA ILE A 318 15.27 -9.06 -7.28
C ILE A 318 15.52 -8.13 -8.45
N SER A 319 15.12 -6.88 -8.30
CA SER A 319 15.32 -5.82 -9.29
C SER A 319 16.12 -4.70 -8.65
N TYR A 320 17.28 -4.40 -9.21
CA TYR A 320 18.08 -3.23 -8.86
C TYR A 320 17.95 -2.20 -9.97
N ARG A 321 17.72 -0.94 -9.62
CA ARG A 321 17.61 0.18 -10.57
C ARG A 321 18.47 1.36 -10.09
N SER A 322 19.30 1.89 -10.97
CA SER A 322 20.04 3.13 -10.76
C SER A 322 19.94 3.99 -12.03
N GLY A 323 19.26 5.13 -11.94
CA GLY A 323 18.95 5.96 -13.12
C GLY A 323 18.23 5.17 -14.22
N SER A 324 18.85 5.09 -15.40
CA SER A 324 18.35 4.33 -16.56
C SER A 324 18.77 2.86 -16.59
N GLU A 325 19.57 2.42 -15.62
CA GLU A 325 20.14 1.09 -15.54
C GLU A 325 19.29 0.20 -14.66
N LYS A 326 19.08 -1.04 -15.10
CA LYS A 326 18.30 -2.03 -14.37
C LYS A 326 19.00 -3.38 -14.45
N LEU A 327 19.17 -4.01 -13.29
CA LEU A 327 19.55 -5.41 -13.13
C LEU A 327 18.34 -6.16 -12.56
N THR A 328 18.08 -7.35 -13.07
CA THR A 328 17.01 -8.23 -12.59
C THR A 328 17.59 -9.63 -12.44
N ILE A 329 17.47 -10.18 -11.24
CA ILE A 329 17.87 -11.54 -10.90
C ILE A 329 16.59 -12.28 -10.51
N ALA A 330 16.25 -13.33 -11.22
CA ALA A 330 15.14 -14.23 -10.90
C ALA A 330 15.66 -15.67 -10.93
N GLU A 331 14.89 -16.61 -10.37
CA GLU A 331 15.25 -18.03 -10.33
C GLU A 331 15.66 -18.59 -11.71
N ASP A 332 14.89 -18.24 -12.75
CA ASP A 332 15.10 -18.77 -14.10
C ASP A 332 16.06 -17.94 -14.97
N TYR A 333 16.34 -16.69 -14.58
CA TYR A 333 17.08 -15.76 -15.45
C TYR A 333 17.70 -14.57 -14.75
N VAL A 334 18.73 -14.03 -15.41
CA VAL A 334 19.32 -12.74 -15.06
C VAL A 334 19.26 -11.82 -16.27
N ALA A 335 18.92 -10.56 -16.04
CA ALA A 335 18.81 -9.56 -17.08
C ALA A 335 19.42 -8.22 -16.66
N ILE A 336 20.10 -7.57 -17.59
CA ILE A 336 20.55 -6.20 -17.48
C ILE A 336 19.96 -5.35 -18.61
N SER A 337 19.68 -4.08 -18.33
CA SER A 337 19.26 -3.12 -19.34
C SER A 337 19.71 -1.71 -19.02
N SER A 338 20.10 -0.97 -20.05
CA SER A 338 20.43 0.45 -19.99
C SER A 338 20.21 1.08 -21.37
N ASN A 339 19.41 2.15 -21.46
CA ASN A 339 19.18 3.00 -22.64
C ASN A 339 19.43 2.34 -24.02
N GLY A 340 18.47 1.55 -24.51
CA GLY A 340 18.54 0.90 -25.83
C GLY A 340 19.36 -0.38 -25.90
N ILE A 341 19.98 -0.81 -24.79
CA ILE A 341 20.66 -2.09 -24.63
C ILE A 341 19.91 -2.93 -23.60
N SER A 342 19.67 -4.20 -23.91
CA SER A 342 19.16 -5.18 -22.92
C SER A 342 19.73 -6.55 -23.19
N VAL A 343 20.27 -7.21 -22.16
CA VAL A 343 20.78 -8.58 -22.22
C VAL A 343 20.05 -9.39 -21.16
N SER A 344 19.41 -10.48 -21.55
CA SER A 344 18.76 -11.43 -20.64
C SER A 344 19.24 -12.83 -20.95
N VAL A 345 19.57 -13.58 -19.91
CA VAL A 345 20.08 -14.95 -20.01
C VAL A 345 19.44 -15.82 -18.94
N GLY A 346 18.94 -16.97 -19.35
CA GLY A 346 18.51 -18.05 -18.47
C GLY A 346 19.29 -19.32 -18.75
N LYS A 347 18.82 -20.45 -18.22
CA LYS A 347 19.49 -21.76 -18.40
C LYS A 347 19.63 -22.15 -19.87
N ASP A 348 18.53 -22.07 -20.63
CA ASP A 348 18.43 -22.54 -22.02
C ASP A 348 17.99 -21.44 -23.01
N TYR A 349 18.09 -20.18 -22.60
CA TYR A 349 17.77 -19.06 -23.48
C TYR A 349 18.67 -17.85 -23.25
N ALA A 350 18.89 -17.08 -24.30
CA ALA A 350 19.50 -15.76 -24.21
C ALA A 350 18.81 -14.81 -25.19
N LYS A 351 18.72 -13.55 -24.81
CA LYS A 351 18.23 -12.46 -25.64
C LYS A 351 19.11 -11.24 -25.45
N LEU A 352 19.76 -10.82 -26.52
CA LEU A 352 20.57 -9.60 -26.58
C LEU A 352 19.89 -8.61 -27.52
N ARG A 353 19.70 -7.38 -27.07
CA ARG A 353 19.15 -6.28 -27.86
C ARG A 353 20.10 -5.11 -27.78
N ILE A 354 20.35 -4.50 -28.93
CA ILE A 354 21.09 -3.25 -29.05
C ILE A 354 20.49 -2.43 -30.19
N GLU A 355 19.90 -1.28 -29.86
CA GLU A 355 19.22 -0.41 -30.84
C GLU A 355 18.23 -1.23 -31.71
N ASP A 356 18.49 -1.34 -33.02
CA ASP A 356 17.64 -2.05 -33.99
C ASP A 356 18.00 -3.54 -34.16
N SER A 357 18.98 -4.03 -33.40
CA SER A 357 19.47 -5.41 -33.50
C SER A 357 18.98 -6.26 -32.33
N ILE A 358 18.46 -7.45 -32.63
CA ILE A 358 18.01 -8.42 -31.63
C ILE A 358 18.57 -9.80 -31.98
N ILE A 359 19.33 -10.39 -31.04
CA ILE A 359 19.76 -11.78 -31.08
C ILE A 359 18.95 -12.53 -30.03
N SER A 360 18.33 -13.64 -30.42
CA SER A 360 17.66 -14.55 -29.50
C SER A 360 18.09 -15.98 -29.74
N ALA A 361 18.51 -16.67 -28.68
CA ALA A 361 18.87 -18.08 -28.69
C ALA A 361 17.89 -18.83 -27.79
N ARG A 362 17.23 -19.86 -28.32
CA ARG A 362 16.30 -20.71 -27.55
C ARG A 362 16.23 -22.09 -28.19
N ASN A 363 16.28 -23.15 -27.37
CA ASN A 363 16.11 -24.55 -27.80
C ASN A 363 17.00 -24.93 -29.00
N GLY A 364 18.28 -24.53 -28.99
CA GLY A 364 19.22 -24.84 -30.08
C GLY A 364 19.11 -23.96 -31.34
N VAL A 365 18.13 -23.05 -31.39
CA VAL A 365 17.92 -22.14 -32.53
C VAL A 365 18.36 -20.73 -32.16
N VAL A 366 19.08 -20.07 -33.07
CA VAL A 366 19.46 -18.66 -32.96
C VAL A 366 18.73 -17.86 -34.02
N LYS A 367 18.06 -16.77 -33.62
CA LYS A 367 17.43 -15.80 -34.51
C LYS A 367 18.12 -14.45 -34.35
N ILE A 368 18.50 -13.86 -35.48
CA ILE A 368 19.19 -12.58 -35.56
C ILE A 368 18.30 -11.64 -36.38
N ARG A 369 17.81 -10.57 -35.78
CA ARG A 369 17.08 -9.50 -36.46
C ARG A 369 17.96 -8.27 -36.53
N ILE A 370 18.32 -7.83 -37.73
CA ILE A 370 19.16 -6.65 -37.98
C ILE A 370 18.63 -5.96 -39.24
N GLY A 371 18.45 -4.64 -39.19
CA GLY A 371 18.04 -3.85 -40.36
C GLY A 371 16.73 -4.32 -41.00
N GLY A 372 15.76 -4.74 -40.18
CA GLY A 372 14.45 -5.25 -40.63
C GLY A 372 14.45 -6.69 -41.16
N LYS A 373 15.61 -7.29 -41.44
CA LYS A 373 15.73 -8.70 -41.87
C LYS A 373 15.88 -9.62 -40.67
N THR A 374 15.37 -10.85 -40.80
CA THR A 374 15.48 -11.88 -39.75
C THR A 374 16.18 -13.11 -40.33
N TYR A 375 17.30 -13.49 -39.74
CA TYR A 375 18.07 -14.69 -40.06
C TYR A 375 17.84 -15.73 -38.97
N THR A 376 17.71 -17.00 -39.36
CA THR A 376 17.55 -18.12 -38.42
C THR A 376 18.65 -19.13 -38.66
N LEU A 377 19.36 -19.48 -37.59
CA LEU A 377 20.44 -20.47 -37.57
C LEU A 377 20.00 -21.64 -36.70
N ASN A 378 20.04 -22.85 -37.25
CA ASN A 378 19.83 -24.08 -36.51
C ASN A 378 21.20 -24.76 -36.28
N SER A 379 21.99 -24.17 -35.38
CA SER A 379 23.34 -24.64 -35.05
C SER A 379 23.54 -24.66 -33.54
N ARG A 380 23.90 -25.83 -33.00
CA ARG A 380 24.18 -26.02 -31.58
C ARG A 380 25.39 -25.20 -31.12
N GLU A 381 26.40 -25.06 -31.98
CA GLU A 381 27.59 -24.25 -31.71
C GLU A 381 27.26 -22.77 -31.62
N ALA A 382 26.52 -22.24 -32.60
CA ALA A 382 26.05 -20.85 -32.60
C ALA A 382 25.18 -20.57 -31.36
N TYR A 383 24.27 -21.50 -31.02
CA TYR A 383 23.44 -21.42 -29.83
C TYR A 383 24.28 -21.34 -28.54
N LYS A 384 25.24 -22.26 -28.36
CA LYS A 384 26.10 -22.28 -27.17
C LYS A 384 26.90 -20.98 -27.05
N LYS A 385 27.42 -20.48 -28.16
CA LYS A 385 28.21 -19.24 -28.21
C LYS A 385 27.40 -18.02 -27.78
N VAL A 386 26.14 -17.91 -28.21
CA VAL A 386 25.24 -16.82 -27.79
C VAL A 386 24.98 -16.88 -26.28
N ILE A 387 24.70 -18.08 -25.75
CA ILE A 387 24.44 -18.27 -24.32
C ILE A 387 25.67 -17.90 -23.49
N GLU A 388 26.86 -18.38 -23.86
CA GLU A 388 28.12 -18.08 -23.15
C GLU A 388 28.43 -16.59 -23.16
N LYS A 389 28.37 -15.94 -24.34
CA LYS A 389 28.62 -14.49 -24.44
C LYS A 389 27.60 -13.68 -23.62
N ALA A 390 26.33 -14.10 -23.59
CA ALA A 390 25.31 -13.46 -22.77
C ALA A 390 25.58 -13.63 -21.27
N LYS A 391 25.99 -14.82 -20.82
CA LYS A 391 26.41 -15.07 -19.43
C LYS A 391 27.59 -14.19 -19.03
N ASP A 392 28.61 -14.11 -19.89
CA ASP A 392 29.80 -13.29 -19.63
C ASP A 392 29.46 -11.80 -19.52
N ILE A 393 28.58 -11.29 -20.39
CA ILE A 393 28.12 -9.91 -20.30
C ILE A 393 27.36 -9.69 -18.99
N VAL A 394 26.36 -10.51 -18.71
CA VAL A 394 25.51 -10.34 -17.52
C VAL A 394 26.31 -10.47 -16.22
N LYS A 395 27.31 -11.36 -16.17
CA LYS A 395 28.18 -11.50 -15.00
C LYS A 395 28.99 -10.23 -14.73
N ILE A 396 29.74 -9.76 -15.72
CA ILE A 396 30.64 -8.61 -15.56
C ILE A 396 29.84 -7.33 -15.30
N GLU A 397 28.85 -7.05 -16.16
CA GLU A 397 28.05 -5.83 -16.02
C GLU A 397 27.13 -5.89 -14.79
N GLY A 398 26.69 -7.09 -14.38
CA GLY A 398 25.88 -7.27 -13.17
C GLY A 398 26.66 -6.95 -11.90
N GLU A 399 27.91 -7.42 -11.80
CA GLU A 399 28.83 -7.08 -10.71
C GLU A 399 29.09 -5.57 -10.65
N GLU A 400 29.40 -4.94 -11.78
CA GLU A 400 29.67 -3.49 -11.85
C GLU A 400 28.44 -2.63 -11.50
N VAL A 401 27.23 -3.06 -11.85
CA VAL A 401 25.99 -2.39 -11.46
C VAL A 401 25.76 -2.46 -9.95
N ILE A 402 26.05 -3.61 -9.33
CA ILE A 402 25.94 -3.78 -7.87
C ILE A 402 26.98 -2.94 -7.14
N GLU A 403 28.18 -2.81 -7.69
CA GLU A 403 29.26 -1.97 -7.16
C GLU A 403 29.06 -0.47 -7.40
N GLY A 404 28.02 -0.08 -8.16
CA GLY A 404 27.70 1.31 -8.46
C GLY A 404 28.56 1.94 -9.57
N LEU A 405 29.31 1.13 -10.32
CA LEU A 405 30.07 1.57 -11.50
C LEU A 405 29.18 1.73 -12.74
N GLY A 406 28.05 1.02 -12.75
CA GLY A 406 27.05 1.05 -13.81
C GLY A 406 27.37 0.13 -14.99
N ILE A 407 26.64 0.26 -16.10
CA ILE A 407 26.82 -0.58 -17.30
C ILE A 407 27.74 0.09 -18.30
N ASP A 408 28.86 -0.54 -18.66
CA ASP A 408 29.71 -0.10 -19.76
C ASP A 408 29.06 -0.43 -21.11
N ARG A 409 28.20 0.49 -21.56
CA ARG A 409 27.48 0.41 -22.83
C ARG A 409 28.40 0.20 -24.03
N THR A 410 29.62 0.74 -24.00
CA THR A 410 30.58 0.62 -25.11
C THR A 410 31.11 -0.80 -25.18
N ARG A 411 31.49 -1.37 -24.02
CA ARG A 411 31.94 -2.76 -23.92
C ARG A 411 30.84 -3.75 -24.28
N VAL A 412 29.61 -3.54 -23.80
CA VAL A 412 28.47 -4.39 -24.17
C VAL A 412 28.19 -4.30 -25.67
N ARG A 413 28.16 -3.09 -26.24
CA ARG A 413 27.97 -2.87 -27.69
C ARG A 413 29.03 -3.59 -28.51
N ARG A 414 30.30 -3.49 -28.12
CA ARG A 414 31.41 -4.17 -28.79
C ARG A 414 31.22 -5.69 -28.75
N LYS A 415 30.97 -6.26 -27.57
CA LYS A 415 30.76 -7.72 -27.40
C LYS A 415 29.56 -8.24 -28.21
N ILE A 416 28.46 -7.49 -28.31
CA ILE A 416 27.30 -7.87 -29.11
C ILE A 416 27.61 -7.77 -30.60
N LYS A 417 28.32 -6.74 -31.06
CA LYS A 417 28.73 -6.60 -32.48
C LYS A 417 29.68 -7.72 -32.90
N GLU A 418 30.69 -8.04 -32.09
CA GLU A 418 31.57 -9.20 -32.31
C GLU A 418 30.73 -10.48 -32.46
N LEU A 419 29.76 -10.70 -31.57
CA LEU A 419 28.88 -11.86 -31.65
C LEU A 419 28.05 -11.88 -32.94
N VAL A 420 27.55 -10.73 -33.40
CA VAL A 420 26.85 -10.63 -34.69
C VAL A 420 27.77 -11.06 -35.84
N GLU A 421 28.97 -10.50 -35.92
CA GLU A 421 29.94 -10.82 -36.99
C GLU A 421 30.28 -12.31 -37.00
N GLU A 422 30.54 -12.88 -35.82
CA GLU A 422 30.81 -14.31 -35.66
C GLU A 422 29.62 -15.18 -36.09
N LEU A 423 28.39 -14.76 -35.79
CA LEU A 423 27.18 -15.49 -36.20
C LEU A 423 26.90 -15.35 -37.70
N MET A 424 27.22 -14.21 -38.31
CA MET A 424 27.06 -14.01 -39.75
C MET A 424 28.00 -14.93 -40.56
N ASN A 425 29.16 -15.30 -40.02
CA ASN A 425 30.03 -16.30 -40.66
C ASN A 425 29.36 -17.68 -40.79
N TYR A 426 28.44 -18.05 -39.89
CA TYR A 426 27.65 -19.28 -40.03
C TYR A 426 26.61 -19.21 -41.15
N LEU A 427 26.27 -18.01 -41.63
CA LEU A 427 25.37 -17.81 -42.78
C LEU A 427 26.13 -17.80 -44.11
N GLY A 428 27.42 -17.45 -44.12
CA GLY A 428 28.26 -17.39 -45.33
C GLY A 428 29.05 -18.67 -45.64
N GLY A 429 29.00 -19.67 -44.76
CA GLY A 429 29.71 -20.94 -44.88
C GLY A 429 28.86 -22.13 -45.35
N ASN A 430 27.66 -21.90 -45.87
CA ASN A 430 26.79 -22.91 -46.49
C ASN A 430 26.63 -22.67 -47.99
#